data_AF-A0A6A1VJE0-F1
#
_entry.id   AF-A0A6A1VJE0-F1
#
_cell.length_a   1.000
_cell.length_b   1.000
_cell.length_c   1.000
_cell.angle_alpha   90.00
_cell.angle_beta   90.00
_cell.angle_gamma   90.00
#
_symmetry.space_group_name_H-M   'P 1'
#
loop_
_entity.id
_entity.type
_entity.pdbx_description
1 polymer ?
#
loop_
_entity_poly.entity_id
_entity_poly.type
_entity_poly.pdbx_seq_one_letter_code
_entity_poly.pdbx_strand_id
1 'polypeptide(L)'
;MLSKLTWSILISGLRNFESFEQQQQHDLLALQIDIKDCPNFMSFPYGGLRATNLTWFNIHNCTSLMSLPEKMHILLRSLKYLEIRDCPEIESFPEGGLPPTLIEISITNCEKLVASRMGWGLENLPSLAKLKIGGKSEDVKSFPEAGLLPNSLTHLTISDFPSMESLDKKCLRHLTSLRYLDIFRCPKFKFLPEEGLPVSLRYLEIMNVLC
;
A
#
# COMPACT_ATOMS: atom_id res chain seq x y z
N MET A 1 20.75 -29.94 -6.30
CA MET A 1 19.84 -28.97 -5.64
C MET A 1 20.63 -27.69 -5.42
N LEU A 2 20.54 -26.73 -6.33
CA LEU A 2 21.11 -25.40 -6.12
C LEU A 2 20.08 -24.61 -5.32
N SER A 3 20.45 -24.19 -4.11
CA SER A 3 19.72 -23.19 -3.34
C SER A 3 19.48 -21.98 -4.25
N LYS A 4 18.22 -21.66 -4.53
CA LYS A 4 17.86 -20.41 -5.22
C LYS A 4 18.43 -19.26 -4.38
N LEU A 5 19.56 -18.69 -4.82
CA LEU A 5 20.02 -17.41 -4.31
C LEU A 5 18.89 -16.42 -4.61
N THR A 6 18.17 -16.01 -3.56
CA THR A 6 17.18 -14.95 -3.66
C THR A 6 17.94 -13.66 -3.84
N TRP A 7 18.05 -13.20 -5.09
CA TRP A 7 18.74 -11.96 -5.40
C TRP A 7 17.85 -10.80 -4.94
N SER A 8 18.33 -9.99 -3.99
CA SER A 8 17.62 -8.84 -3.43
C SER A 8 18.47 -7.59 -3.59
N ILE A 9 17.84 -6.47 -3.93
CA ILE A 9 18.49 -5.15 -3.98
C ILE A 9 18.09 -4.41 -2.70
N LEU A 10 19.09 -4.01 -1.91
CA LEU A 10 18.90 -3.18 -0.72
C LEU A 10 19.66 -1.87 -0.91
N ILE A 11 18.93 -0.76 -0.92
CA ILE A 11 19.46 0.60 -0.94
C ILE A 11 19.07 1.23 0.39
N SER A 12 20.05 1.56 1.24
CA SER A 12 19.75 2.07 2.58
C SER A 12 20.71 3.15 3.02
N GLY A 13 20.18 4.23 3.62
CA GLY A 13 20.96 5.29 4.25
C GLY A 13 21.73 6.20 3.27
N LEU A 14 21.41 6.16 1.98
CA LEU A 14 22.11 6.93 0.95
C LEU A 14 21.53 8.34 0.84
N ARG A 15 22.19 9.30 1.48
CA ARG A 15 21.75 10.71 1.43
C ARG A 15 21.94 11.37 0.06
N ASN A 16 22.90 10.93 -0.74
CA ASN A 16 23.15 11.52 -2.06
C ASN A 16 22.49 10.72 -3.19
N PHE A 17 21.69 9.70 -2.86
CA PHE A 17 20.99 8.90 -3.86
C PHE A 17 19.72 9.63 -4.28
N GLU A 18 19.75 10.26 -5.46
CA GLU A 18 18.65 11.09 -5.96
C GLU A 18 17.73 10.35 -6.93
N SER A 19 18.27 9.43 -7.72
CA SER A 19 17.51 8.66 -8.71
C SER A 19 18.22 7.36 -9.08
N PHE A 20 17.46 6.41 -9.64
CA PHE A 20 18.05 5.32 -10.40
C PHE A 20 18.63 5.88 -11.69
N GLU A 21 19.91 5.61 -11.98
CA GLU A 21 20.52 6.05 -13.23
C GLU A 21 19.73 5.50 -14.43
N GLN A 22 19.63 6.31 -15.49
CA GLN A 22 19.12 5.91 -16.80
C GLN A 22 20.12 4.96 -17.47
N GLN A 23 20.31 3.76 -16.94
CA GLN A 23 21.14 2.74 -17.56
C GLN A 23 20.27 1.57 -18.00
N GLN A 24 20.23 1.41 -19.33
CA GLN A 24 19.84 0.25 -20.15
C GLN A 24 18.73 -0.67 -19.63
N GLN A 25 17.70 -0.86 -20.47
CA GLN A 25 16.48 -1.66 -20.26
C GLN A 25 16.72 -3.17 -20.08
N HIS A 26 17.68 -3.59 -19.26
CA HIS A 26 17.87 -4.98 -18.88
C HIS A 26 16.90 -5.32 -17.76
N ASP A 27 16.29 -6.50 -17.85
CA ASP A 27 15.41 -7.02 -16.81
C ASP A 27 16.18 -7.19 -15.50
N LEU A 28 15.80 -6.47 -14.45
CA LEU A 28 16.30 -6.73 -13.10
C LEU A 28 15.78 -8.11 -12.68
N LEU A 29 16.72 -9.00 -12.35
CA LEU A 29 16.41 -10.38 -11.92
C LEU A 29 16.11 -10.47 -10.41
N ALA A 30 16.05 -9.34 -9.70
CA ALA A 30 15.80 -9.27 -8.27
C ALA A 30 14.40 -9.78 -7.91
N LEU A 31 14.30 -10.55 -6.84
CA LEU A 31 13.03 -10.99 -6.24
C LEU A 31 12.49 -9.99 -5.22
N GLN A 32 13.37 -9.15 -4.67
CA GLN A 32 13.04 -8.13 -3.69
C GLN A 32 13.83 -6.85 -3.94
N ILE A 33 13.16 -5.71 -3.76
CA ILE A 33 13.77 -4.38 -3.74
C ILE A 33 13.32 -3.69 -2.46
N ASP A 34 14.29 -3.26 -1.67
CA ASP A 34 14.12 -2.48 -0.45
C ASP A 34 14.88 -1.16 -0.60
N ILE A 35 14.18 -0.03 -0.51
CA ILE A 35 14.77 1.31 -0.50
C ILE A 35 14.41 1.97 0.83
N LYS A 36 15.41 2.29 1.66
CA LYS A 36 15.20 2.74 3.05
C LYS A 36 16.06 3.95 3.37
N ASP A 37 15.52 4.92 4.11
CA ASP A 37 16.31 6.03 4.68
C ASP A 37 17.13 6.79 3.62
N CYS A 38 16.55 7.01 2.45
CA CYS A 38 17.15 7.75 1.33
C CYS A 38 16.39 9.07 1.16
N PRO A 39 16.69 10.10 1.99
CA PRO A 39 15.84 11.29 2.09
C PRO A 39 15.78 12.11 0.81
N ASN A 40 16.87 12.12 0.01
CA ASN A 40 16.95 12.87 -1.24
C ASN A 40 16.55 12.03 -2.47
N PHE A 41 16.10 10.78 -2.30
CA PHE A 41 15.65 9.97 -3.43
C PHE A 41 14.34 10.52 -3.98
N MET A 42 14.37 11.03 -5.20
CA MET A 42 13.27 11.79 -5.80
C MET A 42 12.42 10.97 -6.77
N SER A 43 13.04 10.09 -7.57
CA SER A 43 12.33 9.45 -8.68
C SER A 43 12.98 8.16 -9.21
N PHE A 44 12.14 7.35 -9.84
CA PHE A 44 12.52 6.21 -10.66
C PHE A 44 12.76 6.63 -12.12
N PRO A 45 13.37 5.77 -12.96
CA PRO A 45 13.59 6.09 -14.37
C PRO A 45 12.25 6.32 -15.08
N TYR A 46 12.19 7.29 -16.00
CA TYR A 46 10.97 7.65 -16.74
C TYR A 46 10.32 6.47 -17.48
N GLY A 47 11.13 5.50 -17.93
CA GLY A 47 10.64 4.28 -18.58
C GLY A 47 10.00 3.25 -17.63
N GLY A 48 9.96 3.54 -16.32
CA GLY A 48 9.58 2.60 -15.28
C GLY A 48 10.74 1.71 -14.82
N LEU A 49 10.43 0.82 -13.87
CA LEU A 49 11.38 -0.14 -13.32
C LEU A 49 11.07 -1.53 -13.88
N ARG A 50 11.93 -2.03 -14.77
CA ARG A 50 11.74 -3.34 -15.40
C ARG A 50 12.31 -4.45 -14.51
N ALA A 51 11.45 -5.05 -13.69
CA ALA A 51 11.80 -6.12 -12.75
C ALA A 51 10.71 -7.21 -12.75
N THR A 52 10.69 -8.04 -13.78
CA THR A 52 9.60 -8.99 -14.05
C THR A 52 9.51 -10.13 -13.02
N ASN A 53 10.61 -10.44 -12.33
CA ASN A 53 10.67 -11.44 -11.25
C ASN A 53 10.44 -10.85 -9.86
N LEU A 54 10.30 -9.53 -9.73
CA LEU A 54 10.13 -8.86 -8.45
C LEU A 54 8.85 -9.36 -7.77
N THR A 55 8.97 -9.83 -6.54
CA THR A 55 7.84 -10.30 -5.72
C THR A 55 7.56 -9.40 -4.53
N TRP A 56 8.58 -8.69 -4.03
CA TRP A 56 8.50 -7.81 -2.87
C TRP A 56 9.11 -6.45 -3.19
N PHE A 57 8.36 -5.38 -2.95
CA PHE A 57 8.85 -4.02 -3.15
C PHE A 57 8.52 -3.16 -1.94
N ASN A 58 9.56 -2.66 -1.28
CA ASN A 58 9.44 -1.86 -0.07
C ASN A 58 10.16 -0.53 -0.24
N ILE A 59 9.47 0.56 0.10
CA ILE A 59 10.03 1.91 0.16
C ILE A 59 9.71 2.49 1.53
N HIS A 60 10.75 2.86 2.27
CA HIS A 60 10.66 3.34 3.64
C HIS A 60 11.45 4.64 3.83
N ASN A 61 10.84 5.64 4.45
CA ASN A 61 11.52 6.86 4.89
C ASN A 61 12.31 7.55 3.75
N CYS A 62 11.67 7.64 2.57
CA CYS A 62 12.21 8.34 1.39
C CYS A 62 11.43 9.65 1.22
N THR A 63 11.85 10.67 1.97
CA THR A 63 11.03 11.87 2.20
C THR A 63 10.87 12.78 0.98
N SER A 64 11.77 12.72 0.00
CA SER A 64 11.68 13.50 -1.24
C SER A 64 11.10 12.70 -2.42
N LEU A 65 10.69 11.45 -2.23
CA LEU A 65 10.18 10.61 -3.32
C LEU A 65 8.82 11.12 -3.78
N MET A 66 8.75 11.60 -5.02
CA MET A 66 7.53 12.21 -5.58
C MET A 66 6.64 11.20 -6.31
N SER A 67 7.21 10.13 -6.87
CA SER A 67 6.46 9.15 -7.65
C SER A 67 7.05 7.75 -7.57
N LEU A 68 6.17 6.76 -7.76
CA LEU A 68 6.53 5.35 -7.94
C LEU A 68 6.97 5.10 -9.40
N PRO A 69 7.58 3.95 -9.73
CA PRO A 69 7.99 3.66 -11.10
C PRO A 69 6.78 3.65 -12.03
N GLU A 70 6.89 4.30 -13.19
CA GLU A 70 5.82 4.23 -14.20
C GLU A 70 5.56 2.79 -14.67
N LYS A 71 4.33 2.54 -15.15
CA LYS A 71 3.95 1.27 -15.79
C LYS A 71 4.12 0.02 -14.91
N MET A 72 3.95 0.14 -13.59
CA MET A 72 4.07 -1.00 -12.65
C MET A 72 3.24 -2.21 -13.11
N HIS A 73 1.99 -1.96 -13.50
CA HIS A 73 1.05 -3.00 -13.95
C HIS A 73 1.59 -3.93 -15.06
N ILE A 74 2.51 -3.45 -15.92
CA ILE A 74 3.14 -4.28 -16.96
C ILE A 74 4.62 -4.61 -16.71
N LEU A 75 5.36 -3.82 -15.93
CA LEU A 75 6.80 -4.02 -15.73
C LEU A 75 7.13 -4.87 -14.49
N LEU A 76 6.21 -4.93 -13.52
CA LEU A 76 6.37 -5.64 -12.25
C LEU A 76 5.37 -6.81 -12.15
N ARG A 77 5.33 -7.66 -13.19
CA ARG A 77 4.27 -8.68 -13.40
C ARG A 77 4.18 -9.74 -12.29
N SER A 78 5.26 -9.97 -11.55
CA SER A 78 5.30 -10.96 -10.45
C SER A 78 5.11 -10.35 -9.06
N LEU A 79 4.84 -9.04 -8.97
CA LEU A 79 4.82 -8.33 -7.69
C LEU A 79 3.62 -8.79 -6.84
N LYS A 80 3.92 -9.24 -5.62
CA LYS A 80 2.92 -9.75 -4.68
C LYS A 80 2.75 -8.86 -3.46
N TYR A 81 3.83 -8.19 -3.04
CA TYR A 81 3.88 -7.41 -1.82
C TYR A 81 4.42 -6.02 -2.12
N LEU A 82 3.63 -5.00 -1.79
CA LEU A 82 4.02 -3.59 -1.90
C LEU A 82 3.90 -2.94 -0.53
N GLU A 83 4.99 -2.39 -0.03
CA GLU A 83 5.04 -1.59 1.19
C GLU A 83 5.58 -0.20 0.88
N ILE A 84 4.85 0.83 1.29
CA ILE A 84 5.25 2.24 1.17
C ILE A 84 5.03 2.88 2.53
N ARG A 85 6.10 3.40 3.11
CA ARG A 85 6.05 3.92 4.48
C ARG A 85 6.89 5.17 4.63
N ASP A 86 6.35 6.16 5.36
CA ASP A 86 7.04 7.40 5.69
C ASP A 86 7.55 8.12 4.41
N CYS A 87 6.70 8.19 3.37
CA CYS A 87 6.97 8.81 2.06
C CYS A 87 5.90 9.88 1.77
N PRO A 88 6.00 11.08 2.37
CA PRO A 88 4.94 12.09 2.37
C PRO A 88 4.71 12.76 1.01
N GLU A 89 5.69 12.76 0.11
CA GLU A 89 5.63 13.47 -1.17
C GLU A 89 4.99 12.66 -2.32
N ILE A 90 4.73 11.36 -2.13
CA ILE A 90 4.05 10.55 -3.15
C ILE A 90 2.58 10.94 -3.21
N GLU A 91 2.09 11.36 -4.37
CA GLU A 91 0.71 11.85 -4.52
C GLU A 91 -0.25 10.79 -5.06
N SER A 92 0.21 9.86 -5.89
CA SER A 92 -0.65 8.87 -6.55
C SER A 92 0.11 7.60 -6.94
N PHE A 93 -0.65 6.55 -7.29
CA PHE A 93 -0.12 5.43 -8.05
C PHE A 93 0.11 5.82 -9.53
N PRO A 94 1.05 5.16 -10.23
CA PRO A 94 1.39 5.49 -11.61
C PRO A 94 0.24 5.19 -12.59
N GLU A 95 0.31 5.77 -13.78
CA GLU A 95 -0.71 5.57 -14.82
C GLU A 95 -0.85 4.08 -15.21
N GLY A 96 -2.09 3.65 -15.42
CA GLY A 96 -2.45 2.25 -15.66
C GLY A 96 -2.46 1.38 -14.39
N GLY A 97 -2.08 1.94 -13.24
CA GLY A 97 -2.29 1.35 -11.93
C GLY A 97 -1.27 0.28 -11.53
N LEU A 98 -1.67 -0.52 -10.55
CA LEU A 98 -0.85 -1.52 -9.90
C LEU A 98 -0.90 -2.90 -10.58
N PRO A 99 0.09 -3.78 -10.36
CA PRO A 99 0.07 -5.14 -10.87
C PRO A 99 -1.13 -5.96 -10.34
N PRO A 100 -1.86 -6.71 -11.21
CA PRO A 100 -3.02 -7.52 -10.79
C PRO A 100 -2.64 -8.75 -9.93
N THR A 101 -1.34 -9.03 -9.81
CA THR A 101 -0.75 -10.11 -9.01
C THR A 101 -0.51 -9.72 -7.55
N LEU A 102 -0.73 -8.46 -7.17
CA LEU A 102 -0.60 -7.99 -5.79
C LEU A 102 -1.56 -8.74 -4.86
N ILE A 103 -1.00 -9.22 -3.75
CA ILE A 103 -1.71 -9.94 -2.69
C ILE A 103 -1.85 -9.03 -1.46
N GLU A 104 -0.82 -8.24 -1.17
CA GLU A 104 -0.78 -7.35 -0.01
C GLU A 104 -0.23 -5.98 -0.37
N ILE A 105 -0.93 -4.95 0.10
CA ILE A 105 -0.50 -3.55 0.05
C ILE A 105 -0.47 -3.03 1.48
N SER A 106 0.63 -2.37 1.84
CA SER A 106 0.79 -1.68 3.11
C SER A 106 1.22 -0.24 2.85
N ILE A 107 0.41 0.72 3.28
CA ILE A 107 0.69 2.16 3.17
C ILE A 107 0.63 2.78 4.57
N THR A 108 1.69 3.44 5.00
CA THR A 108 1.71 4.10 6.32
C THR A 108 2.42 5.45 6.26
N ASN A 109 1.83 6.49 6.84
CA ASN A 109 2.42 7.86 6.88
C ASN A 109 2.80 8.37 5.48
N CYS A 110 1.86 8.29 4.54
CA CYS A 110 1.97 8.79 3.17
C CYS A 110 0.72 9.62 2.86
N GLU A 111 0.57 10.76 3.53
CA GLU A 111 -0.68 11.52 3.61
C GLU A 111 -1.20 11.98 2.24
N LYS A 112 -0.31 12.44 1.34
CA LYS A 112 -0.69 12.84 -0.03
C LYS A 112 -1.23 11.65 -0.84
N LEU A 113 -0.58 10.49 -0.74
CA LEU A 113 -1.03 9.25 -1.40
C LEU A 113 -2.38 8.78 -0.85
N VAL A 114 -2.58 8.85 0.47
CA VAL A 114 -3.86 8.50 1.11
C VAL A 114 -4.97 9.48 0.73
N ALA A 115 -4.66 10.77 0.53
CA ALA A 115 -5.63 11.76 0.08
C ALA A 115 -6.19 11.44 -1.32
N SER A 116 -5.39 10.83 -2.20
CA SER A 116 -5.80 10.42 -3.55
C SER A 116 -6.37 9.00 -3.65
N ARG A 117 -6.69 8.34 -2.51
CA ARG A 117 -7.08 6.91 -2.45
C ARG A 117 -8.18 6.45 -3.40
N MET A 118 -9.14 7.33 -3.71
CA MET A 118 -10.21 7.01 -4.67
C MET A 118 -9.71 6.74 -6.09
N GLY A 119 -8.51 7.20 -6.45
CA GLY A 119 -7.87 6.95 -7.74
C GLY A 119 -6.96 5.71 -7.76
N TRP A 120 -6.90 4.92 -6.69
CA TRP A 120 -5.95 3.79 -6.60
C TRP A 120 -6.33 2.60 -7.48
N GLY A 121 -7.61 2.44 -7.83
CA GLY A 121 -8.08 1.33 -8.66
C GLY A 121 -7.96 -0.05 -7.99
N LEU A 122 -7.96 -0.12 -6.65
CA LEU A 122 -7.77 -1.38 -5.92
C LEU A 122 -8.93 -2.35 -6.15
N GLU A 123 -10.13 -1.86 -6.45
CA GLU A 123 -11.30 -2.65 -6.80
C GLU A 123 -11.09 -3.53 -8.04
N ASN A 124 -10.10 -3.19 -8.87
CA ASN A 124 -9.73 -3.93 -10.08
C ASN A 124 -8.59 -4.95 -9.84
N LEU A 125 -8.12 -5.14 -8.59
CA LEU A 125 -7.05 -6.07 -8.27
C LEU A 125 -7.61 -7.42 -7.77
N PRO A 126 -7.71 -8.45 -8.64
CA PRO A 126 -8.42 -9.69 -8.32
C PRO A 126 -7.74 -10.55 -7.26
N SER A 127 -6.43 -10.33 -7.04
CA SER A 127 -5.62 -11.11 -6.11
C SER A 127 -5.43 -10.43 -4.75
N LEU A 128 -5.86 -9.16 -4.61
CA LEU A 128 -5.57 -8.36 -3.43
C LEU A 128 -6.37 -8.91 -2.24
N ALA A 129 -5.66 -9.52 -1.29
CA ALA A 129 -6.26 -10.21 -0.16
C ALA A 129 -6.06 -9.44 1.15
N LYS A 130 -5.07 -8.55 1.21
CA LYS A 130 -4.69 -7.83 2.43
C LYS A 130 -4.39 -6.37 2.13
N LEU A 131 -5.01 -5.48 2.90
CA LEU A 131 -4.71 -4.06 2.88
C LEU A 131 -4.41 -3.59 4.29
N LYS A 132 -3.26 -2.95 4.45
CA LYS A 132 -2.92 -2.20 5.65
C LYS A 132 -2.78 -0.74 5.26
N ILE A 133 -3.54 0.12 5.91
CA ILE A 133 -3.51 1.56 5.67
C ILE A 133 -3.45 2.29 6.99
N GLY A 134 -2.57 3.28 7.06
CA GLY A 134 -2.55 4.18 8.20
C GLY A 134 -1.74 5.43 7.97
N GLY A 135 -1.79 6.32 8.94
CA GLY A 135 -1.06 7.58 8.90
C GLY A 135 -1.89 8.72 9.45
N LYS A 136 -1.30 9.92 9.47
CA LYS A 136 -1.86 11.03 10.24
C LYS A 136 -2.79 11.93 9.43
N SER A 137 -3.38 11.39 8.36
CA SER A 137 -4.30 12.15 7.50
C SER A 137 -5.55 12.55 8.27
N GLU A 138 -5.85 13.85 8.29
CA GLU A 138 -7.06 14.38 8.92
C GLU A 138 -8.29 14.33 7.99
N ASP A 139 -8.08 14.06 6.70
CA ASP A 139 -9.13 14.02 5.68
C ASP A 139 -9.93 12.71 5.69
N VAL A 140 -9.40 11.68 6.34
CA VAL A 140 -10.06 10.37 6.47
C VAL A 140 -11.02 10.40 7.65
N LYS A 141 -12.27 10.81 7.42
CA LYS A 141 -13.34 10.76 8.43
C LYS A 141 -14.09 9.43 8.46
N SER A 142 -14.14 8.74 7.32
CA SER A 142 -14.76 7.43 7.16
C SER A 142 -13.96 6.59 6.18
N PHE A 143 -13.84 5.29 6.42
CA PHE A 143 -13.14 4.36 5.54
C PHE A 143 -13.75 2.94 5.67
N PRO A 144 -13.77 2.09 4.64
CA PRO A 144 -13.41 2.36 3.24
C PRO A 144 -14.55 3.02 2.47
N GLU A 145 -14.27 3.92 1.54
CA GLU A 145 -15.29 4.49 0.66
C GLU A 145 -15.90 3.46 -0.31
N ALA A 146 -17.14 3.71 -0.76
CA ALA A 146 -17.81 2.86 -1.73
C ALA A 146 -16.98 2.71 -3.02
N GLY A 147 -16.75 1.47 -3.45
CA GLY A 147 -15.99 1.15 -4.65
C GLY A 147 -14.47 1.21 -4.50
N LEU A 148 -13.94 1.48 -3.31
CA LEU A 148 -12.49 1.55 -3.09
C LEU A 148 -11.83 0.16 -3.01
N LEU A 149 -12.49 -0.83 -2.41
CA LEU A 149 -11.88 -2.12 -2.06
C LEU A 149 -12.44 -3.27 -2.90
N PRO A 150 -11.60 -4.26 -3.26
CA PRO A 150 -12.05 -5.44 -4.01
C PRO A 150 -12.72 -6.48 -3.10
N ASN A 151 -13.61 -7.30 -3.67
CA ASN A 151 -14.30 -8.38 -2.95
C ASN A 151 -13.39 -9.55 -2.55
N SER A 152 -12.17 -9.62 -3.09
CA SER A 152 -11.13 -10.59 -2.72
C SER A 152 -10.51 -10.30 -1.35
N LEU A 153 -10.74 -9.10 -0.79
CA LEU A 153 -10.09 -8.67 0.44
C LEU A 153 -10.53 -9.53 1.63
N THR A 154 -9.55 -10.10 2.34
CA THR A 154 -9.76 -10.97 3.50
C THR A 154 -9.30 -10.33 4.80
N HIS A 155 -8.32 -9.43 4.74
CA HIS A 155 -7.80 -8.70 5.90
C HIS A 155 -7.74 -7.20 5.58
N LEU A 156 -8.30 -6.40 6.48
CA LEU A 156 -8.19 -4.96 6.44
C LEU A 156 -7.67 -4.47 7.80
N THR A 157 -6.53 -3.78 7.78
CA THR A 157 -6.00 -3.09 8.95
C THR A 157 -6.02 -1.60 8.67
N ILE A 158 -6.62 -0.84 9.58
CA ILE A 158 -6.71 0.61 9.56
C ILE A 158 -6.01 1.14 10.79
N SER A 159 -5.06 2.05 10.66
CA SER A 159 -4.39 2.61 11.82
C SER A 159 -4.10 4.10 11.77
N ASP A 160 -3.99 4.71 12.95
CA ASP A 160 -3.41 6.03 13.15
C ASP A 160 -4.19 7.22 12.55
N PHE A 161 -5.42 7.04 12.08
CA PHE A 161 -6.23 8.14 11.54
C PHE A 161 -6.87 8.97 12.64
N PRO A 162 -6.39 10.21 12.91
CA PRO A 162 -6.82 11.01 14.06
C PRO A 162 -8.26 11.54 13.92
N SER A 163 -8.73 11.70 12.69
CA SER A 163 -10.05 12.25 12.36
C SER A 163 -11.07 11.21 11.94
N MET A 164 -10.70 9.92 11.90
CA MET A 164 -11.62 8.86 11.50
C MET A 164 -12.65 8.61 12.59
N GLU A 165 -13.93 8.71 12.23
CA GLU A 165 -15.06 8.60 13.15
C GLU A 165 -15.85 7.30 12.94
N SER A 166 -15.87 6.77 11.72
CA SER A 166 -16.75 5.65 11.35
C SER A 166 -16.20 4.79 10.22
N LEU A 167 -16.85 3.65 10.00
CA LEU A 167 -16.69 2.84 8.78
C LEU A 167 -17.83 3.15 7.80
N ASP A 168 -17.57 3.16 6.49
CA ASP A 168 -18.66 3.15 5.52
C ASP A 168 -19.36 1.78 5.55
N LYS A 169 -20.56 1.79 6.12
CA LYS A 169 -21.35 0.58 6.37
C LYS A 169 -21.78 -0.11 5.08
N LYS A 170 -22.06 0.65 4.02
CA LYS A 170 -22.54 0.09 2.75
C LYS A 170 -21.40 -0.65 2.06
N CYS A 171 -20.21 -0.05 2.05
CA CYS A 171 -19.03 -0.66 1.46
C CYS A 171 -18.67 -1.99 2.14
N LEU A 172 -18.64 -2.03 3.48
CA LEU A 172 -18.27 -3.23 4.23
C LEU A 172 -19.18 -4.43 3.98
N ARG A 173 -20.48 -4.22 3.74
CA ARG A 173 -21.43 -5.32 3.46
C ARG A 173 -21.14 -6.04 2.14
N HIS A 174 -20.49 -5.37 1.19
CA HIS A 174 -20.10 -5.97 -0.08
C HIS A 174 -18.82 -6.81 0.02
N LEU A 175 -18.00 -6.59 1.06
CA LEU A 175 -16.76 -7.32 1.31
C LEU A 175 -17.03 -8.73 1.88
N THR A 176 -17.65 -9.57 1.05
CA THR A 176 -18.08 -10.94 1.39
C THR A 176 -16.94 -11.92 1.70
N SER A 177 -15.69 -11.55 1.41
CA SER A 177 -14.51 -12.34 1.77
C SER A 177 -13.80 -11.83 3.03
N LEU A 178 -14.19 -10.68 3.58
CA LEU A 178 -13.49 -10.05 4.70
C LEU A 178 -13.64 -10.90 5.96
N ARG A 179 -12.52 -11.32 6.53
CA ARG A 179 -12.46 -12.18 7.72
C ARG A 179 -11.85 -11.48 8.92
N TYR A 180 -10.93 -10.56 8.69
CA TYR A 180 -10.20 -9.84 9.73
C TYR A 180 -10.30 -8.34 9.48
N LEU A 181 -10.77 -7.61 10.49
CA LEU A 181 -10.82 -6.16 10.50
C LEU A 181 -10.17 -5.66 11.78
N ASP A 182 -9.08 -4.91 11.62
CA ASP A 182 -8.38 -4.33 12.74
C ASP A 182 -8.36 -2.80 12.62
N ILE A 183 -8.67 -2.10 13.71
CA ILE A 183 -8.69 -0.64 13.79
C ILE A 183 -7.86 -0.21 15.01
N PHE A 184 -6.72 0.41 14.76
CA PHE A 184 -5.77 0.78 15.81
C PHE A 184 -5.51 2.28 15.85
N ARG A 185 -5.46 2.88 17.04
CA ARG A 185 -5.04 4.28 17.24
C ARG A 185 -5.86 5.28 16.39
N CYS A 186 -7.17 5.09 16.31
CA CYS A 186 -8.13 6.00 15.68
C CYS A 186 -9.00 6.65 16.77
N PRO A 187 -8.53 7.71 17.47
CA PRO A 187 -9.10 8.18 18.73
C PRO A 187 -10.54 8.70 18.64
N LYS A 188 -10.95 9.22 17.47
CA LYS A 188 -12.33 9.69 17.24
C LYS A 188 -13.27 8.58 16.77
N PHE A 189 -12.78 7.35 16.58
CA PHE A 189 -13.58 6.25 16.08
C PHE A 189 -14.66 5.88 17.09
N LYS A 190 -15.92 6.02 16.68
CA LYS A 190 -17.11 5.79 17.51
C LYS A 190 -18.01 4.82 16.76
N PHE A 191 -17.69 3.52 16.76
CA PHE A 191 -18.55 2.57 16.05
C PHE A 191 -18.66 1.18 16.67
N LEU A 192 -19.93 0.75 16.81
CA LEU A 192 -20.44 -0.62 16.75
C LEU A 192 -21.79 -0.54 15.98
N PRO A 193 -22.04 -1.36 14.95
CA PRO A 193 -23.25 -1.21 14.12
C PRO A 193 -24.52 -1.82 14.76
N GLU A 194 -25.64 -1.08 14.70
CA GLU A 194 -27.00 -1.64 14.87
C GLU A 194 -27.41 -2.57 13.69
N GLU A 195 -26.83 -2.36 12.50
CA GLU A 195 -27.14 -3.10 11.25
C GLU A 195 -26.17 -4.27 10.94
N GLY A 196 -25.23 -4.56 11.83
CA GLY A 196 -24.28 -5.68 11.72
C GLY A 196 -23.01 -5.43 10.86
N LEU A 197 -22.04 -6.33 11.02
CA LEU A 197 -20.79 -6.41 10.26
C LEU A 197 -20.96 -7.40 9.08
N PRO A 198 -20.05 -7.42 8.07
CA PRO A 198 -20.09 -8.43 7.02
C PRO A 198 -20.14 -9.85 7.61
N VAL A 199 -21.01 -10.70 7.06
CA VAL A 199 -21.27 -12.06 7.56
C VAL A 199 -20.06 -12.98 7.56
N SER A 200 -19.05 -12.66 6.75
CA SER A 200 -17.79 -13.39 6.65
C SER A 200 -16.80 -13.05 7.76
N LEU A 201 -17.02 -11.96 8.49
CA LEU A 201 -16.09 -11.44 9.48
C LEU A 201 -15.96 -12.42 10.65
N ARG A 202 -14.72 -12.80 10.95
CA ARG A 202 -14.37 -13.77 11.99
C ARG A 202 -13.66 -13.11 13.16
N TYR A 203 -12.99 -12.00 12.90
CA TYR A 203 -12.19 -11.28 13.87
C TYR A 203 -12.39 -9.78 13.66
N LEU A 204 -12.66 -9.09 14.77
CA LEU A 204 -12.71 -7.64 14.86
C LEU A 204 -11.87 -7.22 16.06
N GLU A 205 -10.84 -6.44 15.83
CA GLU A 205 -10.06 -5.80 16.89
C GLU A 205 -10.13 -4.28 16.75
N ILE A 206 -10.47 -3.60 17.84
CA ILE A 206 -10.47 -2.14 17.92
C ILE A 206 -9.66 -1.76 19.15
N MET A 207 -8.51 -1.12 18.96
CA MET A 207 -7.68 -0.62 20.08
C MET A 207 -7.34 0.85 19.90
N ASN A 208 -7.85 1.68 20.81
CA ASN A 208 -7.45 3.08 20.94
C ASN A 208 -6.60 3.23 22.19
N VAL A 209 -5.28 3.09 22.06
CA VAL A 209 -4.37 3.40 23.16
C VAL A 209 -4.04 4.88 23.06
N LEU A 210 -4.60 5.68 23.98
CA LEU A 210 -4.17 7.05 24.23
C LEU A 210 -2.81 6.94 24.95
N CYS A 211 -1.72 7.23 24.25
CA CYS A 211 -0.43 7.53 24.89
C CYS A 211 -0.25 9.04 24.97
#